data_AF-A0A1D3TT62-F1
#
_entry.id   AF-A0A1D3TT62-F1
#
_cell.length_a   1.000
_cell.length_b   1.000
_cell.length_c   1.000
_cell.angle_alpha   90.00
_cell.angle_beta   90.00
_cell.angle_gamma   90.00
#
_symmetry.space_group_name_H-M   'P 1'
#
loop_
_entity.id
_entity.type
_entity.pdbx_description
1 polymer ?
#
loop_
_entity_poly.entity_id
_entity_poly.type
_entity_poly.pdbx_seq_one_letter_code
_entity_poly.pdbx_strand_id
1 'polypeptide(L)'
;MVFAVRPAPPAQTGKRKAAAQYINHSDRQRCLKRCRHGQRNTGYLTFSEKDGKVNGYDADKGRNADRMGHWIRSLGPGKGLLNAGKGRKKREKRGIAMSKNKSMAYQVKGALSKQLRIGESRHRAKQEEGRNTAGIFSWSTYNNYVKHCTAFAEWARKEYGCRTIEQARQYVPEYLGIRMEKGLSAWTVKLDASSIAKLYRCRTTEFGIITPERKRADIRRSRGAADRHFSEGNNRDVVLFGRGTGVRRHEMAALRKRDVYWEKGTLYIHVEQGKGGKRRNAPVRREYTEHVWRMAEGADKPDDYIFSKNEMPNRLPEHRYRAEYAKEMYVQVARPVEKLAKGERYVCRKDKKGTVYDRDAMLMVSRYLGHNRIDVIAYSYLH
;
A
#
# COMPACT_ATOMS: atom_id res chain seq x y z
N MET A 1 -35.94 30.57 52.88
CA MET A 1 -36.99 30.46 51.85
C MET A 1 -36.87 29.10 51.20
N VAL A 2 -37.92 28.30 51.31
CA VAL A 2 -38.03 26.90 50.91
C VAL A 2 -38.15 26.83 49.38
N PHE A 3 -37.21 26.16 48.70
CA PHE A 3 -37.34 25.90 47.26
C PHE A 3 -38.12 24.59 47.05
N ALA A 4 -39.35 24.74 46.58
CA ALA A 4 -40.28 23.66 46.27
C ALA A 4 -39.85 22.88 45.02
N VAL A 5 -39.78 21.56 45.18
CA VAL A 5 -39.57 20.57 44.11
C VAL A 5 -40.88 20.37 43.35
N ARG A 6 -40.88 20.54 42.03
CA ARG A 6 -42.03 20.22 41.17
C ARG A 6 -42.06 18.72 40.85
N PRO A 7 -43.20 18.02 40.95
CA PRO A 7 -43.31 16.61 40.59
C PRO A 7 -43.45 16.38 39.08
N ALA A 8 -42.92 15.25 38.62
CA ALA A 8 -42.97 14.79 37.22
C ALA A 8 -44.38 14.30 36.82
N PRO A 9 -44.79 14.45 35.55
CA PRO A 9 -46.08 13.93 35.06
C PRO A 9 -46.05 12.41 34.82
N PRO A 10 -47.20 11.71 34.98
CA PRO A 10 -47.28 10.26 34.97
C PRO A 10 -47.23 9.63 33.57
N ALA A 11 -46.72 8.40 33.53
CA ALA A 11 -46.61 7.54 32.36
C ALA A 11 -47.99 7.09 31.83
N GLN A 12 -48.22 7.28 30.53
CA GLN A 12 -49.37 6.70 29.84
C GLN A 12 -48.98 5.38 29.16
N THR A 13 -49.59 4.32 29.65
CA THR A 13 -49.64 2.98 29.06
C THR A 13 -50.67 2.93 27.93
N GLY A 14 -50.27 2.51 26.72
CA GLY A 14 -51.18 2.24 25.61
C GLY A 14 -50.69 1.06 24.77
N LYS A 15 -51.43 -0.06 24.83
CA LYS A 15 -51.17 -1.32 24.12
C LYS A 15 -51.58 -1.24 22.64
N ARG A 16 -50.70 -1.78 21.78
CA ARG A 16 -50.93 -2.57 20.54
C ARG A 16 -51.89 -2.04 19.45
N LYS A 17 -51.35 -1.83 18.24
CA LYS A 17 -51.78 -2.55 17.02
C LYS A 17 -50.56 -2.86 16.14
N ALA A 18 -50.45 -4.12 15.73
CA ALA A 18 -49.51 -4.60 14.73
C ALA A 18 -49.95 -4.14 13.34
N ALA A 19 -49.02 -3.61 12.56
CA ALA A 19 -49.18 -3.43 11.12
C ALA A 19 -47.99 -4.10 10.44
N ALA A 20 -48.22 -5.30 9.93
CA ALA A 20 -47.34 -5.95 8.98
C ALA A 20 -47.42 -5.16 7.67
N GLN A 21 -46.31 -4.60 7.22
CA GLN A 21 -46.18 -4.10 5.85
C GLN A 21 -45.37 -5.10 5.04
N TYR A 22 -46.11 -5.79 4.17
CA TYR A 22 -45.61 -6.54 3.01
C TYR A 22 -44.68 -5.65 2.18
N ILE A 23 -43.43 -6.07 2.01
CA ILE A 23 -42.53 -5.51 0.99
C ILE A 23 -42.69 -6.37 -0.26
N ASN A 24 -43.29 -5.76 -1.29
CA ASN A 24 -43.52 -6.37 -2.58
C ASN A 24 -42.21 -6.66 -3.32
N HIS A 25 -42.07 -7.92 -3.74
CA HIS A 25 -41.12 -8.40 -4.73
C HIS A 25 -41.47 -7.83 -6.12
N SER A 26 -40.98 -6.65 -6.50
CA SER A 26 -41.14 -6.21 -7.91
C SER A 26 -40.19 -5.13 -8.45
N ASP A 27 -38.99 -4.90 -7.90
CA ASP A 27 -38.03 -3.94 -8.48
C ASP A 27 -36.70 -4.57 -8.94
N ARG A 28 -36.68 -5.89 -9.14
CA ARG A 28 -35.51 -6.64 -9.67
C ARG A 28 -35.56 -6.90 -11.18
N GLN A 29 -36.48 -6.28 -11.93
CA GLN A 29 -36.67 -6.52 -13.37
C GLN A 29 -36.55 -5.28 -14.28
N ARG A 30 -35.75 -4.28 -13.91
CA ARG A 30 -35.49 -3.13 -14.79
C ARG A 30 -34.00 -2.78 -14.92
N CYS A 31 -33.17 -3.76 -15.28
CA CYS A 31 -31.86 -3.48 -15.92
C CYS A 31 -31.22 -4.69 -16.65
N LEU A 32 -32.03 -5.63 -17.15
CA LEU A 32 -31.58 -6.74 -18.00
C LEU A 32 -32.48 -6.84 -19.23
N LYS A 33 -32.34 -5.91 -20.18
CA LYS A 33 -32.86 -6.01 -21.56
C LYS A 33 -32.33 -4.84 -22.41
N ARG A 34 -31.16 -5.04 -23.03
CA ARG A 34 -30.55 -4.40 -24.22
C ARG A 34 -29.03 -4.60 -24.08
N CYS A 35 -28.31 -5.38 -24.88
CA CYS A 35 -28.55 -5.95 -26.19
C CYS A 35 -27.85 -7.30 -26.30
N ARG A 36 -28.58 -8.33 -26.75
CA ARG A 36 -28.03 -9.39 -27.58
C ARG A 36 -27.69 -8.75 -28.94
N HIS A 37 -26.50 -8.98 -29.47
CA HIS A 37 -26.22 -9.33 -30.87
C HIS A 37 -24.73 -9.67 -31.01
N GLY A 38 -24.43 -10.84 -31.57
CA GLY A 38 -23.07 -11.25 -31.93
C GLY A 38 -22.68 -12.66 -31.49
N GLN A 39 -23.36 -13.68 -32.01
CA GLN A 39 -22.83 -15.04 -32.08
C GLN A 39 -21.60 -15.12 -33.01
N ARG A 40 -20.78 -16.15 -32.76
CA ARG A 40 -19.64 -16.73 -33.52
C ARG A 40 -18.31 -16.41 -32.80
N ASN A 41 -17.44 -17.36 -32.44
CA ASN A 41 -17.16 -18.65 -33.06
C ASN A 41 -16.63 -19.67 -32.03
N THR A 42 -17.00 -20.94 -32.22
CA THR A 42 -16.41 -22.14 -31.61
C THR A 42 -14.95 -22.30 -32.00
N GLY A 43 -14.11 -22.71 -31.05
CA GLY A 43 -12.72 -23.10 -31.28
C GLY A 43 -12.17 -23.84 -30.08
N TYR A 44 -12.35 -25.17 -30.07
CA TYR A 44 -11.61 -26.08 -29.21
C TYR A 44 -10.12 -25.96 -29.53
N LEU A 45 -9.29 -25.75 -28.51
CA LEU A 45 -7.85 -26.04 -28.56
C LEU A 45 -7.45 -26.69 -27.24
N THR A 46 -7.45 -28.02 -27.26
CA THR A 46 -6.59 -28.85 -26.41
C THR A 46 -5.13 -28.45 -26.65
N PHE A 47 -4.37 -28.17 -25.60
CA PHE A 47 -2.91 -28.15 -25.70
C PHE A 47 -2.27 -28.87 -24.50
N SER A 48 -1.52 -29.90 -24.89
CA SER A 48 -0.66 -30.77 -24.10
C SER A 48 0.44 -29.99 -23.38
N GLU A 49 0.78 -30.47 -22.19
CA GLU A 49 2.01 -30.15 -21.48
C GLU A 49 3.23 -30.44 -22.36
N LYS A 50 4.11 -29.45 -22.52
CA LYS A 50 5.57 -29.56 -22.48
C LYS A 50 6.18 -28.15 -22.59
N ASP A 51 7.26 -27.98 -21.85
CA ASP A 51 8.20 -26.85 -21.82
C ASP A 51 7.88 -25.70 -20.85
N GLY A 52 8.56 -25.77 -19.70
CA GLY A 52 8.60 -24.73 -18.68
C GLY A 52 9.18 -23.42 -19.19
N LYS A 53 8.32 -22.40 -19.29
CA LYS A 53 8.69 -20.97 -19.27
C LYS A 53 7.66 -20.20 -18.45
N VAL A 54 8.07 -19.74 -17.27
CA VAL A 54 7.26 -18.83 -16.44
C VAL A 54 7.44 -17.40 -16.97
N ASN A 55 6.50 -16.96 -17.82
CA ASN A 55 6.43 -15.55 -18.23
C ASN A 55 5.65 -14.74 -17.19
N GLY A 56 6.37 -13.99 -16.36
CA GLY A 56 5.79 -12.91 -15.55
C GLY A 56 5.56 -11.67 -16.41
N TYR A 57 4.32 -11.38 -16.76
CA TYR A 57 3.94 -10.14 -17.43
C TYR A 57 3.59 -9.04 -16.41
N ASP A 58 4.32 -7.94 -16.51
CA ASP A 58 4.22 -6.72 -15.70
C ASP A 58 3.30 -5.72 -16.42
N ALA A 59 2.12 -5.46 -15.86
CA ALA A 59 1.13 -4.53 -16.41
C ALA A 59 1.13 -3.24 -15.59
N ASP A 60 2.11 -2.38 -15.84
CA ASP A 60 2.09 -0.98 -15.36
C ASP A 60 2.71 -0.04 -16.41
N LYS A 61 2.03 0.07 -17.56
CA LYS A 61 2.19 1.16 -18.53
C LYS A 61 0.85 1.47 -19.16
N GLY A 62 0.32 2.65 -18.87
CA GLY A 62 -0.85 3.18 -19.57
C GLY A 62 -1.59 4.21 -18.75
N ARG A 63 -1.14 5.46 -18.82
CA ARG A 63 -1.94 6.70 -18.74
C ARG A 63 -1.01 7.91 -18.64
N ASN A 64 -0.45 8.33 -19.78
CA ASN A 64 -0.07 9.73 -20.00
C ASN A 64 0.06 10.04 -21.50
N ALA A 65 -1.09 9.96 -22.16
CA ALA A 65 -1.46 10.43 -23.50
C ALA A 65 -2.94 10.01 -23.54
N ASP A 66 -3.92 10.89 -23.41
CA ASP A 66 -4.26 11.91 -24.38
C ASP A 66 -5.01 13.05 -23.70
N ARG A 67 -4.47 14.25 -23.83
CA ARG A 67 -5.17 15.50 -23.56
C ARG A 67 -4.73 16.50 -24.60
N MET A 68 -5.16 16.30 -25.85
CA MET A 68 -5.25 17.30 -26.92
C MET A 68 -5.62 16.59 -28.23
N GLY A 69 -6.74 16.96 -28.84
CA GLY A 69 -7.11 16.46 -30.15
C GLY A 69 -8.61 16.46 -30.44
N HIS A 70 -9.28 17.61 -30.29
CA HIS A 70 -10.52 17.85 -31.01
C HIS A 70 -10.21 18.86 -32.12
N TRP A 71 -10.57 18.47 -33.35
CA TRP A 71 -10.87 19.24 -34.56
C TRP A 71 -10.17 18.73 -35.83
N ILE A 72 -11.06 18.38 -36.79
CA ILE A 72 -10.87 18.25 -38.24
C ILE A 72 -10.59 16.83 -38.78
N ARG A 73 -11.66 16.21 -39.30
CA ARG A 73 -11.63 15.45 -40.56
C ARG A 73 -12.95 15.63 -41.31
N SER A 74 -12.88 16.37 -42.41
CA SER A 74 -13.72 16.17 -43.58
C SER A 74 -12.98 16.75 -44.77
N LEU A 75 -12.57 15.88 -45.71
CA LEU A 75 -12.66 16.04 -47.16
C LEU A 75 -11.78 15.00 -47.86
N GLY A 76 -12.34 14.40 -48.92
CA GLY A 76 -11.85 13.24 -49.64
C GLY A 76 -10.77 13.53 -50.70
N PRO A 77 -10.44 12.52 -51.54
CA PRO A 77 -9.26 12.55 -52.40
C PRO A 77 -9.56 13.14 -53.78
N GLY A 78 -8.60 13.88 -54.36
CA GLY A 78 -8.69 14.29 -55.75
C GLY A 78 -7.54 15.15 -56.28
N LYS A 79 -6.72 14.51 -57.13
CA LYS A 79 -6.00 15.04 -58.30
C LYS A 79 -4.76 15.93 -58.11
N GLY A 80 -3.72 15.60 -58.89
CA GLY A 80 -3.00 16.61 -59.68
C GLY A 80 -1.53 16.91 -59.34
N LEU A 81 -0.63 16.07 -59.86
CA LEU A 81 0.55 16.41 -60.66
C LEU A 81 1.33 17.75 -60.44
N LEU A 82 2.65 17.55 -60.41
CA LEU A 82 3.76 18.37 -60.95
C LEU A 82 4.62 19.20 -59.98
N ASN A 83 5.91 18.86 -60.09
CA ASN A 83 7.08 19.44 -59.44
C ASN A 83 7.29 20.92 -59.77
N ALA A 84 7.67 21.70 -58.76
CA ALA A 84 8.51 22.88 -58.93
C ALA A 84 9.40 23.04 -57.69
N GLY A 85 10.70 22.79 -57.88
CA GLY A 85 11.69 22.89 -56.82
C GLY A 85 11.94 24.34 -56.38
N LYS A 86 12.10 24.54 -55.07
CA LYS A 86 12.85 25.68 -54.51
C LYS A 86 13.71 25.21 -53.34
N GLY A 87 14.98 25.59 -53.41
CA GLY A 87 16.08 25.09 -52.59
C GLY A 87 15.91 25.28 -51.09
N ARG A 88 16.33 24.27 -50.34
CA ARG A 88 16.36 24.28 -48.87
C ARG A 88 17.80 24.56 -48.44
N LYS A 89 18.06 25.78 -47.93
CA LYS A 89 19.33 26.14 -47.28
C LYS A 89 19.65 25.11 -46.20
N LYS A 90 20.82 24.48 -46.33
CA LYS A 90 21.37 23.46 -45.44
C LYS A 90 21.64 24.11 -44.08
N ARG A 91 20.74 23.89 -43.12
CA ARG A 91 20.94 24.32 -41.74
C ARG A 91 21.94 23.36 -41.11
N GLU A 92 23.15 23.85 -40.92
CA GLU A 92 24.30 23.12 -40.37
C GLU A 92 23.93 22.57 -38.98
N LYS A 93 23.84 21.24 -38.87
CA LYS A 93 23.62 20.55 -37.60
C LYS A 93 24.91 20.65 -36.79
N ARG A 94 24.96 21.57 -35.81
CA ARG A 94 25.93 21.50 -34.72
C ARG A 94 25.79 20.14 -34.04
N GLY A 95 26.76 19.26 -34.27
CA GLY A 95 26.80 17.93 -33.68
C GLY A 95 27.01 18.04 -32.17
N ILE A 96 25.97 17.74 -31.39
CA ILE A 96 26.16 17.37 -29.99
C ILE A 96 26.80 15.99 -30.02
N ALA A 97 28.09 15.91 -29.73
CA ALA A 97 28.79 14.64 -29.58
C ALA A 97 28.03 13.78 -28.54
N MET A 98 27.36 12.73 -29.01
CA MET A 98 26.71 11.75 -28.15
C MET A 98 27.80 11.08 -27.31
N SER A 99 27.78 11.35 -25.99
CA SER A 99 28.65 10.70 -25.01
C SER A 99 28.63 9.18 -25.21
N LYS A 100 29.82 8.58 -25.43
CA LYS A 100 30.00 7.11 -25.46
C LYS A 100 29.55 6.42 -24.16
N ASN A 101 29.40 7.19 -23.08
CA ASN A 101 29.00 6.67 -21.78
C ASN A 101 27.47 6.48 -21.69
N LYS A 102 27.07 5.31 -21.18
CA LYS A 102 25.69 4.99 -20.80
C LYS A 102 25.14 6.06 -19.85
N SER A 103 23.84 6.36 -19.95
CA SER A 103 23.19 7.36 -19.10
C SER A 103 23.37 7.03 -17.61
N MET A 104 23.42 8.06 -16.75
CA MET A 104 23.55 7.89 -15.30
C MET A 104 22.48 6.95 -14.73
N ALA A 105 21.24 7.07 -15.19
CA ALA A 105 20.15 6.17 -14.82
C ALA A 105 20.43 4.70 -15.21
N TYR A 106 21.03 4.47 -16.39
CA TYR A 106 21.43 3.12 -16.81
C TYR A 106 22.56 2.57 -15.92
N GLN A 107 23.55 3.39 -15.58
CA GLN A 107 24.64 3.00 -14.68
C GLN A 107 24.10 2.61 -13.29
N VAL A 108 23.19 3.41 -12.71
CA VAL A 108 22.50 3.10 -11.45
C VAL A 108 21.77 1.77 -11.52
N LYS A 109 20.95 1.56 -12.56
CA LYS A 109 20.22 0.30 -12.75
C LYS A 109 21.17 -0.88 -12.86
N GLY A 110 22.24 -0.76 -13.65
CA GLY A 110 23.24 -1.81 -13.84
C GLY A 110 24.02 -2.14 -12.56
N ALA A 111 24.31 -1.15 -11.71
CA ALA A 111 25.00 -1.36 -10.44
C ALA A 111 24.09 -2.05 -9.40
N LEU A 112 22.81 -1.68 -9.35
CA LEU A 112 21.83 -2.27 -8.43
C LEU A 112 21.34 -3.64 -8.91
N SER A 113 21.21 -3.88 -10.22
CA SER A 113 20.74 -5.15 -10.76
C SER A 113 21.71 -6.30 -10.47
N LYS A 114 23.02 -6.02 -10.47
CA LYS A 114 24.07 -6.96 -10.04
C LYS A 114 23.95 -7.40 -8.57
N GLN A 115 23.12 -6.73 -7.77
CA GLN A 115 22.87 -7.05 -6.37
C GLN A 115 21.52 -7.74 -6.16
N LEU A 116 20.75 -8.02 -7.21
CA LEU A 116 19.45 -8.68 -7.09
C LEU A 116 19.60 -10.15 -6.71
N ARG A 117 18.85 -10.57 -5.70
CA ARG A 117 18.75 -11.95 -5.20
C ARG A 117 17.27 -12.30 -5.03
N ILE A 118 16.53 -12.23 -6.14
CA ILE A 118 15.09 -12.47 -6.16
C ILE A 118 14.82 -13.97 -5.99
N GLY A 119 13.82 -14.32 -5.18
CA GLY A 119 13.48 -15.72 -4.87
C GLY A 119 14.25 -16.27 -3.66
N GLU A 120 15.38 -15.69 -3.30
CA GLU A 120 16.13 -16.08 -2.11
C GLU A 120 15.50 -15.55 -0.82
N SER A 121 15.68 -16.30 0.27
CA SER A 121 15.17 -15.91 1.58
C SER A 121 16.04 -14.83 2.20
N ARG A 122 15.51 -13.59 2.25
CA ARG A 122 16.13 -12.49 3.00
C ARG A 122 16.36 -12.84 4.48
N HIS A 123 15.49 -13.67 5.07
CA HIS A 123 15.65 -14.08 6.46
C HIS A 123 16.90 -14.94 6.65
N ARG A 124 17.12 -15.93 5.77
CA ARG A 124 18.31 -16.78 5.80
C ARG A 124 19.58 -15.97 5.56
N ALA A 125 19.58 -15.13 4.53
CA ALA A 125 20.72 -14.24 4.26
C ALA A 125 21.06 -13.33 5.47
N LYS A 126 20.06 -12.89 6.22
CA LYS A 126 20.28 -12.09 7.43
C LYS A 126 20.90 -12.89 8.60
N GLN A 127 20.64 -14.19 8.66
CA GLN A 127 21.23 -15.08 9.66
C GLN A 127 22.70 -15.37 9.33
N GLU A 128 23.03 -15.53 8.06
CA GLU A 128 24.38 -15.85 7.57
C GLU A 128 25.29 -14.61 7.48
N GLU A 129 24.81 -13.52 6.87
CA GLU A 129 25.60 -12.30 6.59
C GLU A 129 25.38 -11.20 7.64
N GLY A 130 24.47 -11.41 8.58
CA GLY A 130 24.04 -10.40 9.55
C GLY A 130 23.07 -9.36 8.96
N ARG A 131 22.94 -8.21 9.63
CA ARG A 131 21.88 -7.21 9.31
C ARG A 131 22.07 -6.49 7.97
N ASN A 132 23.31 -6.36 7.50
CA ASN A 132 23.65 -5.63 6.28
C ASN A 132 23.91 -6.61 5.12
N THR A 133 22.88 -7.35 4.75
CA THR A 133 22.94 -8.34 3.66
C THR A 133 23.40 -7.69 2.35
N ALA A 134 24.26 -8.37 1.60
CA ALA A 134 24.84 -7.89 0.35
C ALA A 134 23.81 -7.75 -0.79
N GLY A 135 22.68 -8.48 -0.73
CA GLY A 135 21.67 -8.51 -1.79
C GLY A 135 20.46 -7.57 -1.66
N ILE A 136 19.64 -7.54 -2.72
CA ILE A 136 18.31 -6.94 -2.80
C ILE A 136 17.30 -8.06 -3.15
N PHE A 137 16.39 -8.35 -2.22
CA PHE A 137 15.53 -9.55 -2.28
C PHE A 137 14.10 -9.29 -2.79
N SER A 138 13.78 -8.07 -3.23
CA SER A 138 12.46 -7.78 -3.78
C SER A 138 12.49 -6.67 -4.83
N TRP A 139 11.64 -6.82 -5.84
CA TRP A 139 11.44 -5.81 -6.89
C TRP A 139 11.00 -4.46 -6.33
N SER A 140 10.11 -4.44 -5.33
CA SER A 140 9.71 -3.20 -4.67
C SER A 140 10.87 -2.45 -4.02
N THR A 141 11.82 -3.16 -3.40
CA THR A 141 13.01 -2.54 -2.80
C THR A 141 13.96 -2.05 -3.89
N TYR A 142 14.19 -2.87 -4.92
CA TYR A 142 15.00 -2.50 -6.08
C TYR A 142 14.48 -1.23 -6.77
N ASN A 143 13.18 -1.17 -7.09
CA ASN A 143 12.55 -0.04 -7.76
C ASN A 143 12.65 1.25 -6.91
N ASN A 144 12.47 1.14 -5.59
CA ASN A 144 12.69 2.27 -4.69
C ASN A 144 14.15 2.74 -4.73
N TYR A 145 15.12 1.83 -4.61
CA TYR A 145 16.54 2.21 -4.66
C TYR A 145 16.92 2.83 -6.00
N VAL A 146 16.47 2.25 -7.12
CA VAL A 146 16.68 2.84 -8.46
C VAL A 146 16.12 4.25 -8.53
N LYS A 147 14.91 4.49 -8.04
CA LYS A 147 14.29 5.82 -8.03
C LYS A 147 15.15 6.83 -7.25
N HIS A 148 15.54 6.49 -6.02
CA HIS A 148 16.30 7.39 -5.16
C HIS A 148 17.72 7.66 -5.67
N CYS A 149 18.41 6.61 -6.14
CA CYS A 149 19.74 6.73 -6.70
C CYS A 149 19.75 7.45 -8.05
N THR A 150 18.71 7.28 -8.88
CA THR A 150 18.60 8.00 -10.15
C THR A 150 18.40 9.49 -9.91
N ALA A 151 17.55 9.88 -8.94
CA ALA A 151 17.35 11.28 -8.58
C ALA A 151 18.65 11.94 -8.10
N PHE A 152 19.44 11.25 -7.28
CA PHE A 152 20.77 11.71 -6.87
C PHE A 152 21.73 11.85 -8.06
N ALA A 153 21.81 10.82 -8.91
CA ALA A 153 22.71 10.80 -10.05
C ALA A 153 22.37 11.88 -11.09
N GLU A 154 21.09 12.17 -11.30
CA GLU A 154 20.61 13.26 -12.15
C GLU A 154 20.94 14.62 -11.56
N TRP A 155 20.78 14.80 -10.25
CA TRP A 155 21.21 16.01 -9.55
C TRP A 155 22.72 16.24 -9.70
N ALA A 156 23.55 15.23 -9.42
CA ALA A 156 25.01 15.34 -9.52
C ALA A 156 25.48 15.63 -10.95
N ARG A 157 24.78 15.06 -11.95
CA ARG A 157 25.02 15.38 -13.36
C ARG A 157 24.68 16.83 -13.68
N LYS A 158 23.58 17.35 -13.13
CA LYS A 158 23.10 18.71 -13.42
C LYS A 158 24.00 19.77 -12.78
N GLU A 159 24.37 19.59 -11.53
CA GLU A 159 25.14 20.59 -10.76
C GLU A 159 26.65 20.52 -11.04
N TYR A 160 27.24 19.32 -11.13
CA TYR A 160 28.69 19.13 -11.30
C TYR A 160 29.11 18.51 -12.64
N GLY A 161 28.17 18.30 -13.56
CA GLY A 161 28.48 17.71 -14.86
C GLY A 161 28.95 16.24 -14.79
N CYS A 162 28.72 15.53 -13.68
CA CYS A 162 29.17 14.14 -13.51
C CYS A 162 28.68 13.24 -14.64
N ARG A 163 29.59 12.43 -15.20
CA ARG A 163 29.28 11.47 -16.27
C ARG A 163 29.24 10.02 -15.78
N THR A 164 29.80 9.74 -14.60
CA THR A 164 29.74 8.42 -13.99
C THR A 164 29.25 8.47 -12.54
N ILE A 165 28.68 7.36 -12.07
CA ILE A 165 28.22 7.26 -10.67
C ILE A 165 29.40 7.34 -9.68
N GLU A 166 30.60 6.92 -10.07
CA GLU A 166 31.80 7.01 -9.23
C GLU A 166 32.21 8.46 -8.99
N GLN A 167 32.18 9.30 -10.03
CA GLN A 167 32.42 10.75 -9.92
C GLN A 167 31.41 11.43 -9.00
N ALA A 168 30.15 10.98 -9.06
CA ALA A 168 29.09 11.55 -8.24
C ALA A 168 29.27 11.26 -6.74
N ARG A 169 30.01 10.21 -6.36
CA ARG A 169 30.10 9.71 -4.97
C ARG A 169 30.52 10.78 -3.96
N GLN A 170 31.45 11.66 -4.34
CA GLN A 170 31.95 12.72 -3.47
C GLN A 170 30.88 13.73 -3.06
N TYR A 171 29.82 13.89 -3.86
CA TYR A 171 28.75 14.86 -3.65
C TYR A 171 27.56 14.29 -2.84
N VAL A 172 27.68 13.07 -2.31
CA VAL A 172 26.62 12.46 -1.49
C VAL A 172 26.32 13.27 -0.23
N PRO A 173 27.31 13.77 0.56
CA PRO A 173 27.02 14.55 1.76
C PRO A 173 26.27 15.84 1.43
N GLU A 174 26.70 16.55 0.38
CA GLU A 174 26.05 17.78 -0.08
C GLU A 174 24.62 17.52 -0.58
N TYR A 175 24.41 16.47 -1.38
CA TYR A 175 23.08 16.07 -1.81
C TYR A 175 22.16 15.85 -0.60
N LEU A 176 22.60 15.06 0.38
CA LEU A 176 21.81 14.77 1.57
C LEU A 176 21.57 16.04 2.40
N GLY A 177 22.53 16.97 2.47
CA GLY A 177 22.38 18.32 3.02
C GLY A 177 21.22 19.08 2.41
N ILE A 178 21.22 19.23 1.08
CA ILE A 178 20.16 19.90 0.33
C ILE A 178 18.80 19.23 0.56
N ARG A 179 18.76 17.88 0.67
CA ARG A 179 17.51 17.14 0.93
C ARG A 179 16.95 17.47 2.33
N MET A 180 17.81 17.74 3.30
CA MET A 180 17.42 18.17 4.65
C MET A 180 16.96 19.62 4.67
N GLU A 181 17.69 20.54 4.02
CA GLU A 181 17.33 21.96 3.91
C GLU A 181 15.98 22.17 3.21
N LYS A 182 15.67 21.34 2.21
CA LYS A 182 14.35 21.30 1.55
C LYS A 182 13.21 20.85 2.46
N GLY A 183 13.48 20.53 3.73
CA GLY A 183 12.46 20.14 4.71
C GLY A 183 11.83 18.77 4.43
N LEU A 184 12.52 17.87 3.72
CA LEU A 184 12.01 16.52 3.49
C LEU A 184 11.99 15.71 4.79
N SER A 185 11.01 14.81 4.90
CA SER A 185 10.86 13.98 6.10
C SER A 185 12.12 13.15 6.40
N ALA A 186 12.41 12.92 7.68
CA ALA A 186 13.52 12.07 8.11
C ALA A 186 13.46 10.64 7.54
N TRP A 187 12.27 10.17 7.13
CA TRP A 187 12.08 8.88 6.48
C TRP A 187 12.62 8.90 5.06
N THR A 188 12.31 9.96 4.31
CA THR A 188 12.79 10.19 2.94
C THR A 188 14.31 10.34 2.92
N VAL A 189 14.88 11.20 3.77
CA VAL A 189 16.33 11.44 3.81
C VAL A 189 17.09 10.16 4.17
N LYS A 190 16.61 9.39 5.17
CA LYS A 190 17.24 8.09 5.50
C LYS A 190 17.09 7.07 4.38
N LEU A 191 15.98 7.08 3.63
CA LEU A 191 15.81 6.21 2.48
C LEU A 191 16.77 6.58 1.35
N ASP A 192 16.92 7.88 1.05
CA ASP A 192 17.93 8.41 0.12
C ASP A 192 19.32 7.90 0.53
N ALA A 193 19.74 8.18 1.77
CA ALA A 193 21.04 7.75 2.29
C ALA A 193 21.25 6.23 2.19
N SER A 194 20.27 5.42 2.62
CA SER A 194 20.39 3.95 2.57
C SER A 194 20.43 3.39 1.13
N SER A 195 19.72 4.04 0.19
CA SER A 195 19.71 3.62 -1.21
C SER A 195 21.05 3.93 -1.87
N ILE A 196 21.60 5.12 -1.61
CA ILE A 196 22.90 5.56 -2.12
C ILE A 196 24.03 4.72 -1.49
N ALA A 197 23.96 4.42 -0.19
CA ALA A 197 24.87 3.51 0.47
C ALA A 197 24.85 2.11 -0.18
N LYS A 198 23.65 1.62 -0.55
CA LYS A 198 23.52 0.35 -1.28
C LYS A 198 24.10 0.41 -2.69
N LEU A 199 23.96 1.54 -3.40
CA LEU A 199 24.57 1.76 -4.71
C LEU A 199 26.10 1.62 -4.64
N TYR A 200 26.72 2.26 -3.64
CA TYR A 200 28.17 2.28 -3.45
C TYR A 200 28.72 1.13 -2.60
N ARG A 201 27.87 0.21 -2.14
CA ARG A 201 28.25 -0.91 -1.26
C ARG A 201 28.99 -0.47 0.01
N CYS A 202 28.59 0.66 0.55
CA CYS A 202 29.16 1.25 1.76
C CYS A 202 28.10 1.38 2.85
N ARG A 203 28.50 1.81 4.04
CA ARG A 203 27.60 2.17 5.14
C ARG A 203 27.19 3.63 5.01
N THR A 204 26.02 3.98 5.54
CA THR A 204 25.57 5.39 5.59
C THR A 204 26.46 6.27 6.46
N THR A 205 27.16 5.68 7.44
CA THR A 205 28.12 6.39 8.31
C THR A 205 29.37 6.84 7.56
N GLU A 206 29.73 6.18 6.46
CA GLU A 206 30.89 6.56 5.65
C GLU A 206 30.69 7.87 4.87
N PHE A 207 29.46 8.37 4.79
CA PHE A 207 29.19 9.68 4.19
C PHE A 207 29.52 10.85 5.12
N GLY A 208 29.87 10.62 6.38
CA GLY A 208 30.23 11.69 7.32
C GLY A 208 29.08 12.65 7.64
N ILE A 209 27.82 12.28 7.36
CA ILE A 209 26.66 13.15 7.56
C ILE A 209 25.71 12.58 8.62
N ILE A 210 25.25 13.47 9.51
CA ILE A 210 24.24 13.14 10.52
C ILE A 210 22.85 13.32 9.90
N THR A 211 22.17 12.20 9.66
CA THR A 211 20.77 12.23 9.18
C THR A 211 19.80 12.47 10.34
N PRO A 212 18.66 13.16 10.10
CA PRO A 212 17.69 13.50 11.15
C PRO A 212 17.11 12.24 11.82
N GLU A 213 16.81 12.33 13.12
CA GLU A 213 16.14 11.24 13.85
C GLU A 213 14.68 11.10 13.40
N ARG A 214 14.17 9.86 13.38
CA ARG A 214 12.76 9.57 13.09
C ARG A 214 11.93 9.66 14.37
N LYS A 215 11.15 10.72 14.56
CA LYS A 215 10.27 10.88 15.73
C LYS A 215 8.83 10.43 15.44
N ARG A 216 8.20 9.74 16.38
CA ARG A 216 6.81 9.27 16.22
C ARG A 216 5.83 10.39 15.94
N ALA A 217 6.00 11.53 16.63
CA ALA A 217 5.18 12.71 16.49
C ALA A 217 5.15 13.26 15.04
N ASP A 218 6.19 13.00 14.25
CA ASP A 218 6.29 13.49 12.87
C ASP A 218 5.50 12.61 11.87
N ILE A 219 4.93 11.48 12.31
CA ILE A 219 4.16 10.58 11.45
C ILE A 219 2.79 11.20 11.20
N ARG A 220 2.60 11.77 10.01
CA ARG A 220 1.32 12.37 9.58
C ARG A 220 0.44 11.40 8.78
N ARG A 221 1.04 10.49 8.01
CA ARG A 221 0.30 9.56 7.15
C ARG A 221 -0.61 8.67 8.00
N SER A 222 -1.89 8.63 7.64
CA SER A 222 -2.91 7.77 8.28
C SER A 222 -3.16 8.08 9.77
N ARG A 223 -2.82 9.30 10.25
CA ARG A 223 -3.04 9.77 11.62
C ARG A 223 -3.85 11.08 11.70
N GLY A 224 -4.81 11.29 10.80
CA GLY A 224 -5.59 12.52 10.72
C GLY A 224 -6.70 12.43 9.68
N ALA A 225 -7.13 13.57 9.14
CA ALA A 225 -8.18 13.65 8.12
C ALA A 225 -7.94 12.70 6.94
N ALA A 226 -9.04 12.24 6.33
CA ALA A 226 -9.02 11.27 5.23
C ALA A 226 -8.04 11.69 4.11
N ASP A 227 -7.37 10.71 3.51
CA ASP A 227 -6.46 10.96 2.39
C ASP A 227 -7.23 11.66 1.26
N ARG A 228 -6.77 12.84 0.83
CA ARG A 228 -7.39 13.65 -0.23
C ARG A 228 -7.55 12.88 -1.55
N HIS A 229 -6.82 11.77 -1.73
CA HIS A 229 -6.85 10.94 -2.92
C HIS A 229 -7.57 9.60 -2.72
N PHE A 230 -8.35 9.44 -1.66
CA PHE A 230 -9.16 8.25 -1.39
C PHE A 230 -10.59 8.63 -0.99
N SER A 231 -11.58 8.14 -1.72
CA SER A 231 -13.00 8.30 -1.37
C SER A 231 -13.47 7.12 -0.53
N GLU A 232 -13.70 7.33 0.77
CA GLU A 232 -14.27 6.29 1.66
C GLU A 232 -15.68 5.89 1.21
N GLY A 233 -16.48 6.84 0.71
CA GLY A 233 -17.86 6.59 0.25
C GLY A 233 -17.93 5.64 -0.94
N ASN A 234 -17.09 5.86 -1.97
CA ASN A 234 -17.09 5.02 -3.17
C ASN A 234 -16.47 3.64 -2.93
N ASN A 235 -15.76 3.44 -1.82
CA ASN A 235 -15.06 2.20 -1.50
C ASN A 235 -15.58 1.60 -0.19
N ARG A 236 -16.87 1.83 0.12
CA ARG A 236 -17.46 1.55 1.43
C ARG A 236 -17.22 0.12 1.92
N ASP A 237 -17.45 -0.88 1.08
CA ASP A 237 -17.28 -2.29 1.49
C ASP A 237 -15.82 -2.59 1.85
N VAL A 238 -14.85 -2.11 1.06
CA VAL A 238 -13.42 -2.25 1.34
C VAL A 238 -13.03 -1.56 2.65
N VAL A 239 -13.61 -0.38 2.93
CA VAL A 239 -13.37 0.36 4.16
C VAL A 239 -13.92 -0.40 5.37
N LEU A 240 -15.17 -0.84 5.32
CA LEU A 240 -15.82 -1.57 6.41
C LEU A 240 -15.10 -2.90 6.66
N PHE A 241 -14.76 -3.64 5.60
CA PHE A 241 -13.98 -4.86 5.69
C PHE A 241 -12.60 -4.61 6.32
N GLY A 242 -11.91 -3.56 5.89
CA GLY A 242 -10.62 -3.16 6.46
C GLY A 242 -10.70 -2.79 7.95
N ARG A 243 -11.74 -2.05 8.35
CA ARG A 243 -12.00 -1.68 9.75
C ARG A 243 -12.35 -2.88 10.62
N GLY A 244 -13.08 -3.85 10.07
CA GLY A 244 -13.51 -5.06 10.77
C GLY A 244 -12.40 -6.08 10.98
N THR A 245 -11.42 -6.16 10.08
CA THR A 245 -10.45 -7.26 10.03
C THR A 245 -9.00 -6.83 10.26
N GLY A 246 -8.67 -5.57 10.00
CA GLY A 246 -7.29 -5.08 10.11
C GLY A 246 -6.30 -5.78 9.17
N VAL A 247 -6.73 -6.40 8.08
CA VAL A 247 -5.81 -6.98 7.09
C VAL A 247 -5.13 -5.89 6.24
N ARG A 248 -3.96 -6.20 5.66
CA ARG A 248 -3.30 -5.29 4.70
C ARG A 248 -4.02 -5.35 3.35
N ARG A 249 -3.89 -4.33 2.51
CA ARG A 249 -4.47 -4.27 1.16
C ARG A 249 -4.12 -5.51 0.33
N HIS A 250 -2.86 -5.92 0.30
CA HIS A 250 -2.45 -7.10 -0.46
C HIS A 250 -2.97 -8.41 0.13
N GLU A 251 -3.18 -8.46 1.45
CA GLU A 251 -3.79 -9.62 2.12
C GLU A 251 -5.28 -9.65 1.74
N MET A 252 -5.98 -8.52 1.85
CA MET A 252 -7.39 -8.36 1.47
C MET A 252 -7.65 -8.75 0.01
N ALA A 253 -6.79 -8.30 -0.91
CA ALA A 253 -6.87 -8.61 -2.34
C ALA A 253 -6.63 -10.10 -2.66
N ALA A 254 -6.06 -10.86 -1.72
CA ALA A 254 -5.78 -12.28 -1.88
C ALA A 254 -6.77 -13.17 -1.10
N LEU A 255 -7.67 -12.59 -0.28
CA LEU A 255 -8.63 -13.34 0.51
C LEU A 255 -9.68 -14.01 -0.38
N ARG A 256 -9.96 -15.27 -0.04
CA ARG A 256 -10.97 -16.09 -0.69
C ARG A 256 -12.11 -16.40 0.28
N LYS A 257 -13.25 -16.86 -0.23
CA LYS A 257 -14.40 -17.24 0.59
C LYS A 257 -14.02 -18.19 1.73
N ARG A 258 -13.25 -19.24 1.44
CA ARG A 258 -12.78 -20.24 2.42
C ARG A 258 -11.95 -19.68 3.56
N ASP A 259 -11.36 -18.49 3.39
CA ASP A 259 -10.52 -17.85 4.39
C ASP A 259 -11.36 -17.16 5.49
N VAL A 260 -12.68 -17.12 5.35
CA VAL A 260 -13.60 -16.51 6.31
C VAL A 260 -14.47 -17.60 6.94
N TYR A 261 -14.40 -17.77 8.25
CA TYR A 261 -15.08 -18.87 8.92
C TYR A 261 -15.46 -18.53 10.36
N TRP A 262 -16.50 -19.21 10.85
CA TRP A 262 -16.93 -19.12 12.24
C TRP A 262 -16.25 -20.19 13.08
N GLU A 263 -15.77 -19.80 14.26
CA GLU A 263 -15.26 -20.72 15.27
C GLU A 263 -15.72 -20.25 16.65
N LYS A 264 -16.44 -21.13 17.37
CA LYS A 264 -16.95 -20.87 18.73
C LYS A 264 -17.68 -19.52 18.87
N GLY A 265 -18.53 -19.18 17.90
CA GLY A 265 -19.31 -17.93 17.89
C GLY A 265 -18.51 -16.66 17.53
N THR A 266 -17.24 -16.79 17.16
CA THR A 266 -16.41 -15.68 16.67
C THR A 266 -16.10 -15.88 15.20
N LEU A 267 -16.26 -14.83 14.39
CA LEU A 267 -15.87 -14.85 12.98
C LEU A 267 -14.37 -14.57 12.85
N TYR A 268 -13.66 -15.34 12.03
CA TYR A 268 -12.24 -15.21 11.79
C TYR A 268 -11.93 -14.99 10.31
N ILE A 269 -10.80 -14.31 10.08
CA ILE A 269 -10.10 -14.25 8.80
C ILE A 269 -8.80 -15.04 8.91
N HIS A 270 -8.64 -16.04 8.07
CA HIS A 270 -7.38 -16.70 7.80
C HIS A 270 -6.56 -15.88 6.81
N VAL A 271 -5.33 -15.53 7.17
CA VAL A 271 -4.37 -14.92 6.24
C VAL A 271 -3.27 -15.93 5.96
N GLU A 272 -3.31 -16.51 4.78
CA GLU A 272 -2.35 -17.52 4.33
C GLU A 272 -0.96 -16.92 3.98
N GLN A 273 -0.94 -15.75 3.33
CA GLN A 273 0.30 -15.08 2.91
C GLN A 273 0.39 -13.64 3.41
N GLY A 274 0.59 -13.47 4.72
CA GLY A 274 0.87 -12.16 5.29
C GLY A 274 2.25 -11.62 4.91
N LYS A 275 2.48 -10.33 5.18
CA LYS A 275 3.79 -9.69 4.92
C LYS A 275 4.95 -10.48 5.55
N GLY A 276 5.88 -10.93 4.69
CA GLY A 276 7.01 -11.76 5.09
C GLY A 276 6.69 -13.25 5.25
N GLY A 277 5.61 -13.73 4.62
CA GLY A 277 5.19 -15.13 4.64
C GLY A 277 4.47 -15.55 5.92
N LYS A 278 3.89 -14.60 6.67
CA LYS A 278 3.32 -14.89 7.98
C LYS A 278 1.86 -15.31 7.89
N ARG A 279 1.57 -16.52 8.36
CA ARG A 279 0.22 -17.05 8.53
C ARG A 279 -0.40 -16.60 9.86
N ARG A 280 -1.71 -16.34 9.88
CA ARG A 280 -2.45 -16.02 11.12
C ARG A 280 -3.96 -16.17 10.94
N ASN A 281 -4.65 -16.38 12.05
CA ASN A 281 -6.08 -16.15 12.17
C ASN A 281 -6.31 -14.85 12.94
N ALA A 282 -7.17 -13.98 12.43
CA ALA A 282 -7.52 -12.72 13.07
C ALA A 282 -9.03 -12.67 13.31
N PRO A 283 -9.50 -12.43 14.55
CA PRO A 283 -10.92 -12.30 14.81
C PRO A 283 -11.47 -11.02 14.14
N VAL A 284 -12.68 -11.10 13.63
CA VAL A 284 -13.41 -9.96 13.08
C VAL A 284 -14.06 -9.20 14.22
N ARG A 285 -13.98 -7.87 14.20
CA ARG A 285 -14.68 -7.02 15.16
C ARG A 285 -16.18 -7.27 15.10
N ARG A 286 -16.79 -7.45 16.28
CA ARG A 286 -18.21 -7.80 16.44
C ARG A 286 -19.17 -6.93 15.62
N GLU A 287 -18.94 -5.63 15.54
CA GLU A 287 -19.80 -4.70 14.79
C GLU A 287 -19.75 -4.88 13.25
N TYR A 288 -18.74 -5.58 12.72
CA TYR A 288 -18.57 -5.82 11.27
C TYR A 288 -18.76 -7.29 10.88
N THR A 289 -19.08 -8.20 11.80
CA THR A 289 -19.15 -9.64 11.52
C THR A 289 -20.16 -9.93 10.41
N GLU A 290 -21.37 -9.38 10.50
CA GLU A 290 -22.42 -9.56 9.49
C GLU A 290 -21.98 -9.04 8.12
N HIS A 291 -21.34 -7.87 8.09
CA HIS A 291 -20.86 -7.26 6.85
C HIS A 291 -19.75 -8.11 6.20
N VAL A 292 -18.75 -8.50 6.98
CA VAL A 292 -17.62 -9.31 6.49
C VAL A 292 -18.09 -10.68 6.03
N TRP A 293 -18.99 -11.31 6.79
CA TRP A 293 -19.60 -12.59 6.42
C TRP A 293 -20.38 -12.47 5.11
N ARG A 294 -21.24 -11.46 4.97
CA ARG A 294 -21.99 -11.19 3.74
C ARG A 294 -21.08 -11.01 2.53
N MET A 295 -19.96 -10.31 2.70
CA MET A 295 -18.97 -10.13 1.62
C MET A 295 -18.34 -11.47 1.21
N ALA A 296 -18.00 -12.32 2.18
CA ALA A 296 -17.47 -13.65 1.89
C ALA A 296 -18.50 -14.56 1.20
N GLU A 297 -19.75 -14.53 1.65
CA GLU A 297 -20.84 -15.31 1.07
C GLU A 297 -21.28 -14.81 -0.31
N GLY A 298 -20.94 -13.58 -0.68
CA GLY A 298 -21.15 -13.05 -2.03
C GLY A 298 -20.28 -13.70 -3.10
N ALA A 299 -19.23 -14.43 -2.71
CA ALA A 299 -18.43 -15.24 -3.63
C ALA A 299 -19.07 -16.63 -3.84
N ASP A 300 -19.06 -17.10 -5.08
CA ASP A 300 -19.77 -18.33 -5.48
C ASP A 300 -19.09 -19.59 -4.91
N LYS A 301 -17.78 -19.75 -5.19
CA LYS A 301 -17.01 -20.93 -4.79
C LYS A 301 -16.08 -20.63 -3.61
N PRO A 302 -15.69 -21.64 -2.81
CA PRO A 302 -14.74 -21.47 -1.70
C PRO A 302 -13.41 -20.80 -2.11
N ASP A 303 -12.99 -21.03 -3.35
CA ASP A 303 -11.73 -20.54 -3.90
C ASP A 303 -11.87 -19.17 -4.58
N ASP A 304 -13.06 -18.62 -4.72
CA ASP A 304 -13.24 -17.33 -5.35
C ASP A 304 -12.80 -16.20 -4.42
N TYR A 305 -12.21 -15.15 -5.01
CA TYR A 305 -11.79 -13.98 -4.27
C TYR A 305 -13.00 -13.21 -3.74
N ILE A 306 -12.90 -12.73 -2.50
CA ILE A 306 -13.93 -11.88 -1.89
C ILE A 306 -14.03 -10.53 -2.62
N PHE A 307 -12.89 -10.02 -3.09
CA PHE A 307 -12.80 -8.77 -3.81
C PHE A 307 -12.18 -8.99 -5.18
N SER A 308 -12.79 -8.43 -6.22
CA SER A 308 -12.18 -8.36 -7.54
C SER A 308 -11.00 -7.39 -7.53
N LYS A 309 -10.13 -7.52 -8.54
CA LYS A 309 -8.97 -6.63 -8.73
C LYS A 309 -9.37 -5.16 -8.86
N ASN A 310 -10.53 -4.88 -9.46
CA ASN A 310 -11.01 -3.52 -9.70
C ASN A 310 -11.56 -2.86 -8.43
N GLU A 311 -12.10 -3.65 -7.51
CA GLU A 311 -12.58 -3.18 -6.21
C GLU A 311 -11.44 -2.90 -5.24
N MET A 312 -10.19 -3.27 -5.55
CA MET A 312 -9.04 -3.08 -4.66
C MET A 312 -8.29 -1.77 -4.94
N PRO A 313 -8.62 -0.66 -4.25
CA PRO A 313 -8.01 0.64 -4.49
C PRO A 313 -6.51 0.64 -4.17
N ASN A 314 -5.72 1.28 -5.02
CA ASN A 314 -4.26 1.37 -4.84
C ASN A 314 -3.84 2.23 -3.64
N ARG A 315 -4.65 3.23 -3.26
CA ARG A 315 -4.37 4.18 -2.17
C ARG A 315 -5.22 3.93 -0.93
N LEU A 316 -5.59 2.68 -0.67
CA LEU A 316 -6.32 2.31 0.55
C LEU A 316 -5.53 2.77 1.79
N PRO A 317 -6.11 3.54 2.71
CA PRO A 317 -5.43 3.97 3.93
C PRO A 317 -5.38 2.84 4.98
N GLU A 318 -4.79 1.70 4.60
CA GLU A 318 -4.75 0.47 5.41
C GLU A 318 -4.21 0.67 6.82
N HIS A 319 -3.23 1.57 7.00
CA HIS A 319 -2.63 1.84 8.30
C HIS A 319 -3.62 2.46 9.29
N ARG A 320 -4.58 3.25 8.79
CA ARG A 320 -5.64 3.86 9.60
C ARG A 320 -6.58 2.76 10.11
N TYR A 321 -7.14 1.96 9.22
CA TYR A 321 -8.09 0.90 9.58
C TYR A 321 -7.46 -0.17 10.46
N ARG A 322 -6.17 -0.47 10.24
CA ARG A 322 -5.41 -1.37 11.11
C ARG A 322 -5.21 -0.81 12.51
N ALA A 323 -5.06 0.50 12.66
CA ALA A 323 -4.94 1.13 13.97
C ALA A 323 -6.29 1.16 14.70
N GLU A 324 -7.37 1.49 13.98
CA GLU A 324 -8.75 1.41 14.49
C GLU A 324 -9.05 -0.01 14.98
N TYR A 325 -8.77 -1.02 14.15
CA TYR A 325 -8.90 -2.43 14.51
C TYR A 325 -8.07 -2.79 15.77
N ALA A 326 -6.79 -2.41 15.81
CA ALA A 326 -5.92 -2.72 16.94
C ALA A 326 -6.41 -2.11 18.26
N LYS A 327 -6.89 -0.87 18.22
CA LYS A 327 -7.39 -0.16 19.41
C LYS A 327 -8.59 -0.89 19.99
N GLU A 328 -9.55 -1.23 19.14
CA GLU A 328 -10.80 -1.89 19.57
C GLU A 328 -10.56 -3.32 20.05
N MET A 329 -9.73 -4.09 19.33
CA MET A 329 -9.35 -5.41 19.78
C MET A 329 -8.58 -5.37 21.10
N TYR A 330 -7.71 -4.36 21.30
CA TYR A 330 -7.01 -4.17 22.56
C TYR A 330 -7.98 -3.89 23.71
N VAL A 331 -8.94 -2.98 23.52
CA VAL A 331 -9.95 -2.67 24.55
C VAL A 331 -10.74 -3.90 24.97
N GLN A 332 -11.05 -4.81 24.03
CA GLN A 332 -11.81 -6.03 24.33
C GLN A 332 -11.05 -7.06 25.18
N VAL A 333 -9.72 -7.12 25.04
CA VAL A 333 -8.91 -8.19 25.67
C VAL A 333 -8.00 -7.68 26.79
N ALA A 334 -7.84 -6.36 26.93
CA ALA A 334 -6.99 -5.76 27.95
C ALA A 334 -7.62 -5.87 29.34
N ARG A 335 -6.80 -6.32 30.30
CA ARG A 335 -7.17 -6.26 31.72
C ARG A 335 -6.98 -4.83 32.25
N PRO A 336 -7.74 -4.43 33.29
CA PRO A 336 -7.53 -3.15 33.96
C PRO A 336 -6.08 -3.03 34.45
N VAL A 337 -5.42 -1.91 34.15
CA VAL A 337 -3.98 -1.70 34.38
C VAL A 337 -3.65 -1.75 35.88
N GLU A 338 -4.61 -1.35 36.72
CA GLU A 338 -4.51 -1.33 38.17
C GLU A 338 -4.34 -2.74 38.73
N LYS A 339 -4.93 -3.74 38.06
CA LYS A 339 -4.90 -5.16 38.46
C LYS A 339 -3.65 -5.91 37.96
N LEU A 340 -2.85 -5.28 37.09
CA LEU A 340 -1.66 -5.91 36.50
C LEU A 340 -0.46 -5.83 37.43
N ALA A 341 0.33 -6.89 37.52
CA ALA A 341 1.65 -6.86 38.14
C ALA A 341 2.64 -6.01 37.33
N LYS A 342 3.73 -5.54 37.95
CA LYS A 342 4.74 -4.68 37.30
C LYS A 342 5.30 -5.31 36.01
N GLY A 343 5.49 -6.63 35.99
CA GLY A 343 6.01 -7.38 34.83
C GLY A 343 5.02 -7.51 33.66
N GLU A 344 3.73 -7.36 33.92
CA GLU A 344 2.64 -7.45 32.93
C GLU A 344 2.33 -6.10 32.28
N ARG A 345 2.89 -5.01 32.82
CA ARG A 345 2.69 -3.65 32.34
C ARG A 345 3.73 -3.27 31.27
N TYR A 346 3.28 -2.72 30.16
CA TYR A 346 4.11 -2.06 29.17
C TYR A 346 4.07 -0.56 29.43
N VAL A 347 5.14 -0.03 30.04
CA VAL A 347 5.27 1.41 30.30
C VAL A 347 5.91 2.08 29.08
N CYS A 348 5.14 2.94 28.42
CA CYS A 348 5.61 3.67 27.26
C CYS A 348 6.70 4.69 27.63
N ARG A 349 7.59 4.97 26.68
CA ARG A 349 8.71 5.92 26.80
C ARG A 349 8.58 7.04 25.76
N LYS A 350 9.52 7.99 25.79
CA LYS A 350 9.61 9.13 24.86
C LYS A 350 8.28 9.93 24.82
N ASP A 351 7.73 10.16 23.63
CA ASP A 351 6.52 10.94 23.38
C ASP A 351 5.24 10.34 23.98
N LYS A 352 5.30 9.06 24.42
CA LYS A 352 4.21 8.38 25.12
C LYS A 352 4.48 8.14 26.61
N LYS A 353 5.46 8.82 27.21
CA LYS A 353 5.76 8.67 28.63
C LYS A 353 4.49 8.90 29.47
N GLY A 354 4.21 7.99 30.40
CA GLY A 354 3.01 8.02 31.25
C GLY A 354 1.88 7.09 30.79
N THR A 355 1.85 6.68 29.53
CA THR A 355 0.88 5.67 29.05
C THR A 355 1.33 4.25 29.43
N VAL A 356 0.42 3.47 29.99
CA VAL A 356 0.66 2.07 30.38
C VAL A 356 -0.35 1.16 29.69
N TYR A 357 0.12 0.02 29.18
CA TYR A 357 -0.72 -0.98 28.51
C TYR A 357 -0.51 -2.38 29.12
N ASP A 358 -1.48 -3.26 28.94
CA ASP A 358 -1.39 -4.70 29.23
C ASP A 358 -0.53 -5.39 28.15
N ARG A 359 0.59 -5.99 28.56
CA ARG A 359 1.54 -6.64 27.64
C ARG A 359 0.94 -7.82 26.91
N ASP A 360 0.10 -8.61 27.56
CA ASP A 360 -0.45 -9.83 26.98
C ASP A 360 -1.50 -9.49 25.93
N ALA A 361 -2.36 -8.53 26.24
CA ALA A 361 -3.30 -7.95 25.29
C ALA A 361 -2.58 -7.34 24.08
N MET A 362 -1.51 -6.56 24.31
CA MET A 362 -0.69 -6.02 23.22
C MET A 362 -0.08 -7.11 22.33
N LEU A 363 0.42 -8.20 22.93
CA LEU A 363 1.01 -9.30 22.18
C LEU A 363 -0.05 -10.08 21.39
N MET A 364 -1.23 -10.28 21.97
CA MET A 364 -2.37 -10.90 21.30
C MET A 364 -2.78 -10.09 20.07
N VAL A 365 -3.02 -8.78 20.22
CA VAL A 365 -3.37 -7.89 19.11
C VAL A 365 -2.24 -7.76 18.09
N SER A 366 -0.97 -7.78 18.55
CA SER A 366 0.19 -7.87 17.66
C SER A 366 0.06 -9.06 16.71
N ARG A 367 -0.26 -10.24 17.24
CA ARG A 367 -0.40 -11.48 16.46
C ARG A 367 -1.56 -11.39 15.47
N TYR A 368 -2.71 -10.85 15.86
CA TYR A 368 -3.84 -10.61 14.95
C TYR A 368 -3.48 -9.69 13.77
N LEU A 369 -2.56 -8.75 13.96
CA LEU A 369 -2.05 -7.89 12.90
C LEU A 369 -0.88 -8.49 12.09
N GLY A 370 -0.43 -9.72 12.40
CA GLY A 370 0.70 -10.38 11.75
C GLY A 370 2.06 -9.86 12.20
N HIS A 371 2.13 -9.31 13.41
CA HIS A 371 3.35 -8.87 14.09
C HIS A 371 3.60 -9.78 15.30
N ASN A 372 4.84 -9.85 15.78
CA ASN A 372 5.19 -10.61 17.00
C ASN A 372 5.89 -9.69 18.02
N ARG A 373 5.53 -8.41 18.02
CA ARG A 373 6.32 -7.33 18.62
C ARG A 373 5.42 -6.27 19.23
N ILE A 374 5.42 -6.19 20.55
CA ILE A 374 4.61 -5.23 21.32
C ILE A 374 5.02 -3.78 21.04
N ASP A 375 6.29 -3.52 20.77
CA ASP A 375 6.80 -2.17 20.50
C ASP A 375 6.23 -1.60 19.18
N VAL A 376 6.02 -2.46 18.18
CA VAL A 376 5.35 -2.07 16.92
C VAL A 376 3.90 -1.70 17.17
N ILE A 377 3.21 -2.41 18.06
CA ILE A 377 1.81 -2.11 18.41
C ILE A 377 1.69 -0.78 19.14
N ALA A 378 2.49 -0.60 20.19
CA ALA A 378 2.54 0.66 20.92
C ALA A 378 2.86 1.82 19.98
N TYR A 379 3.88 1.68 19.12
CA TYR A 379 4.38 2.77 18.27
C TYR A 379 3.47 3.11 17.09
N SER A 380 2.93 2.10 16.41
CA SER A 380 2.28 2.29 15.11
C SER A 380 0.76 2.30 15.17
N TYR A 381 0.15 1.54 16.09
CA TYR A 381 -1.28 1.24 16.01
C TYR A 381 -2.06 1.77 17.21
N LEU A 382 -1.55 1.62 18.44
CA LEU A 382 -2.13 2.26 19.63
C LEU A 382 -1.62 3.70 19.71
N HIS A 383 -2.22 4.62 18.96
CA HIS A 383 -1.92 6.05 19.04
C HIS A 383 -2.99 6.80 19.81
#